data_AF-A0A1H6G705-F1
#
_entry.id   AF-A0A1H6G705-F1
#
_cell.length_a   1.000
_cell.length_b   1.000
_cell.length_c   1.000
_cell.angle_alpha   90.00
_cell.angle_beta   90.00
_cell.angle_gamma   90.00
#
_symmetry.space_group_name_H-M   'P 1'
#
loop_
_entity.id
_entity.type
_entity.pdbx_description
1 polymer ?
#
loop_
_entity_poly.entity_id
_entity_poly.type
_entity_poly.pdbx_seq_one_letter_code
_entity_poly.pdbx_strand_id
1 'polypeptide(L)'
;MDYTLQYYDLVLVCIAASLGLGAVIGYATPVALELSIVALGLVSIGFIVHALFVNGPVDEVADLTEEVEPEAVPKVLSPIESPE
;
A
#
# COMPACT_ATOMS: atom_id res chain seq x y z
N MET A 1 6.11 22.56 12.02
CA MET A 1 5.72 21.71 10.88
C MET A 1 5.22 20.43 11.49
N ASP A 2 3.90 20.32 11.68
CA ASP A 2 3.32 19.02 12.06
C ASP A 2 3.57 18.08 10.90
N TYR A 3 4.41 17.08 11.11
CA TYR A 3 4.58 16.00 10.14
C TYR A 3 3.43 15.03 10.39
N THR A 4 2.37 15.13 9.59
CA THR A 4 1.33 14.11 9.55
C THR A 4 1.90 12.94 8.74
N LEU A 5 1.94 11.77 9.35
CA LEU A 5 2.50 10.58 8.72
C LEU A 5 1.45 10.03 7.76
N GLN A 6 1.67 10.19 6.45
CA GLN A 6 0.69 9.80 5.44
C GLN A 6 0.73 8.27 5.21
N TYR A 7 -0.37 7.70 4.72
CA TYR A 7 -0.42 6.24 4.50
C TYR A 7 0.69 5.76 3.55
N TYR A 8 0.96 6.53 2.49
CA TYR A 8 2.01 6.20 1.53
C TYR A 8 3.43 6.36 2.09
N ASP A 9 3.64 7.16 3.13
CA ASP A 9 4.94 7.21 3.82
C ASP A 9 5.23 5.87 4.51
N LEU A 10 4.22 5.23 5.09
CA LEU A 10 4.36 3.87 5.65
C LEU A 10 4.65 2.85 4.56
N VAL A 11 3.98 2.92 3.42
CA VAL A 11 4.24 2.02 2.28
C VAL A 11 5.69 2.20 1.81
N LEU A 12 6.18 3.44 1.72
CA LEU A 12 7.56 3.74 1.37
C LEU A 12 8.56 3.17 2.38
N VAL A 13 8.26 3.29 3.68
CA VAL A 13 9.07 2.68 4.75
C VAL A 13 9.09 1.15 4.62
N CYS A 14 7.96 0.51 4.32
CA CYS A 14 7.90 -0.94 4.10
C CYS A 14 8.75 -1.39 2.91
N ILE A 15 8.73 -0.64 1.80
CA ILE A 15 9.58 -0.91 0.63
C ILE A 15 11.06 -0.76 0.98
N ALA A 16 11.43 0.36 1.63
CA ALA A 16 12.80 0.63 2.03
C ALA A 16 13.32 -0.43 3.02
N ALA A 17 12.49 -0.82 3.99
CA ALA A 17 12.81 -1.87 4.95
C ALA A 17 12.98 -3.23 4.26
N SER A 18 12.10 -3.60 3.32
CA SER A 18 12.19 -4.86 2.59
C SER A 18 13.48 -4.94 1.76
N LEU A 19 13.77 -3.91 0.95
CA LEU A 19 14.99 -3.86 0.14
C LEU A 19 16.25 -3.80 1.02
N GLY A 20 16.21 -3.01 2.10
CA GLY A 20 17.28 -2.93 3.09
C GLY A 20 17.55 -4.29 3.75
N LEU A 21 16.50 -5.04 4.09
CA LEU A 21 16.61 -6.40 4.61
C LEU A 21 17.25 -7.34 3.56
N GLY A 22 16.84 -7.23 2.30
CA GLY A 22 17.45 -7.97 1.19
C GLY A 22 18.96 -7.69 1.08
N ALA A 23 19.38 -6.43 1.21
CA ALA A 23 20.79 -6.05 1.21
C ALA A 23 21.54 -6.60 2.43
N VAL A 24 20.96 -6.48 3.64
CA VAL A 24 21.54 -7.01 4.87
C VAL A 24 21.71 -8.53 4.79
N ILE A 25 20.71 -9.26 4.29
CA ILE A 25 20.78 -10.72 4.10
C ILE A 25 21.89 -11.07 3.10
N GLY A 26 21.94 -10.40 1.96
CA GLY A 26 22.95 -10.67 0.94
C GLY A 26 24.38 -10.33 1.36
N TYR A 27 24.53 -9.41 2.32
CA TYR A 27 25.82 -9.06 2.91
C TYR A 27 26.23 -9.99 4.06
N ALA A 28 25.28 -10.35 4.93
CA ALA A 28 25.56 -11.07 6.18
C ALA A 28 25.45 -12.60 6.06
N THR A 29 24.96 -13.12 4.94
CA THR A 29 24.74 -14.56 4.72
C THR A 29 25.38 -15.03 3.40
N PRO A 30 25.49 -16.35 3.16
CA PRO A 30 25.97 -16.89 1.88
C PRO A 30 25.01 -16.73 0.70
N VAL A 31 23.82 -16.15 0.91
CA VAL A 31 22.86 -15.90 -0.17
C VAL A 31 23.38 -14.80 -1.08
N ALA A 32 23.31 -15.00 -2.40
CA ALA A 32 23.74 -13.99 -3.36
C ALA A 32 22.96 -12.67 -3.18
N LEU A 33 23.67 -11.54 -3.12
CA LEU A 33 23.11 -10.21 -2.90
C LEU A 33 22.04 -9.84 -3.95
N GLU A 34 22.29 -10.17 -5.21
CA GLU A 34 21.35 -9.92 -6.30
C GLU A 34 20.06 -10.71 -6.09
N LEU A 35 20.17 -11.98 -5.70
CA LEU A 35 19.04 -12.85 -5.44
C LEU A 35 18.22 -12.37 -4.23
N SER A 36 18.87 -11.97 -3.14
CA SER A 36 18.20 -11.50 -1.93
C SER A 36 17.45 -10.18 -2.17
N ILE A 37 18.07 -9.23 -2.89
CA ILE A 37 17.42 -7.96 -3.24
C ILE A 37 16.25 -8.21 -4.20
N VAL A 38 16.40 -9.06 -5.22
CA VAL A 38 15.30 -9.37 -6.15
C VAL A 38 14.13 -10.02 -5.41
N ALA A 39 14.39 -11.01 -4.55
CA ALA A 39 13.35 -11.69 -3.79
C ALA A 39 12.56 -10.74 -2.89
N LEU A 40 13.26 -9.87 -2.14
CA LEU A 40 12.61 -8.89 -1.25
C LEU A 40 12.03 -7.69 -2.02
N GLY A 41 12.51 -7.44 -3.24
CA GLY A 41 11.89 -6.53 -4.20
C GLY A 41 10.51 -7.03 -4.64
N LEU A 42 10.34 -8.34 -4.87
CA LEU A 42 9.01 -8.91 -5.15
C LEU A 42 8.05 -8.74 -3.96
N VAL A 43 8.54 -8.85 -2.73
CA VAL A 43 7.74 -8.54 -1.52
C VAL A 43 7.31 -7.06 -1.52
N SER A 44 8.21 -6.16 -1.91
CA SER A 44 7.91 -4.73 -2.02
C SER A 44 6.82 -4.44 -3.06
N ILE A 45 6.85 -5.14 -4.20
CA ILE A 45 5.78 -5.09 -5.20
C ILE A 45 4.45 -5.55 -4.58
N GLY A 46 4.47 -6.59 -3.74
CA GLY A 46 3.29 -7.02 -2.97
C GLY A 46 2.71 -5.90 -2.10
N PHE A 47 3.56 -5.15 -1.37
CA PHE A 47 3.10 -4.00 -0.59
C PHE A 47 2.46 -2.91 -1.47
N ILE A 48 3.09 -2.58 -2.60
CA ILE A 48 2.56 -1.59 -3.55
C ILE A 48 1.20 -2.04 -4.07
N VAL A 49 1.08 -3.30 -4.50
CA VAL A 49 -0.18 -3.84 -5.04
C VAL A 49 -1.28 -3.80 -3.98
N HIS A 50 -0.97 -4.24 -2.76
CA HIS A 50 -1.95 -4.24 -1.68
C HIS A 50 -2.40 -2.83 -1.31
N ALA A 51 -1.45 -1.89 -1.16
CA ALA A 51 -1.75 -0.52 -0.82
C ALA A 51 -2.62 0.16 -1.91
N LEU A 52 -2.25 0.03 -3.19
CA LEU A 52 -2.92 0.76 -4.26
C LEU A 52 -4.24 0.12 -4.72
N PHE A 53 -4.33 -1.21 -4.73
CA PHE A 53 -5.46 -1.90 -5.39
C PHE A 53 -6.40 -2.61 -4.41
N VAL A 54 -5.94 -2.99 -3.22
CA VAL A 54 -6.79 -3.63 -2.21
C VAL A 54 -7.38 -2.59 -1.28
N ASN A 55 -6.55 -1.67 -0.78
CA ASN A 55 -7.02 -0.59 0.09
C ASN A 55 -7.53 0.63 -0.70
N GLY A 56 -7.21 0.72 -2.00
CA GLY A 56 -7.59 1.84 -2.85
C GLY A 56 -6.75 3.11 -2.60
N PRO A 57 -7.08 4.24 -3.22
CA PRO A 57 -6.42 5.50 -2.93
C PRO A 57 -6.81 5.99 -1.54
N VAL A 58 -5.84 5.99 -0.63
CA VAL A 58 -5.98 6.35 0.79
C VAL A 58 -4.94 7.41 1.13
N ASP A 59 -5.34 8.52 1.74
CA ASP A 59 -4.44 9.63 2.04
C ASP A 59 -3.83 9.49 3.45
N GLU A 60 -4.65 9.16 4.45
CA GLU A 60 -4.23 8.98 5.84
C GLU A 60 -4.48 7.57 6.35
N VAL A 61 -3.76 7.17 7.40
CA VAL A 61 -3.91 5.81 7.98
C VAL A 61 -5.30 5.61 8.60
N ALA A 62 -5.92 6.68 9.09
CA ALA A 62 -7.26 6.64 9.69
C ALA A 62 -8.33 6.21 8.68
N ASP A 63 -8.19 6.63 7.43
CA ASP A 63 -9.11 6.36 6.33
C ASP A 63 -9.24 4.85 6.02
N LEU A 64 -8.25 4.01 6.42
CA LEU A 64 -8.34 2.55 6.27
C LEU A 64 -9.46 1.91 7.10
N THR A 65 -9.93 2.60 8.15
CA THR A 65 -10.97 2.10 9.05
C THR A 65 -12.32 2.77 8.84
N GLU A 66 -12.38 3.74 7.92
CA GLU A 66 -13.59 4.50 7.64
C GLU A 66 -14.40 3.77 6.56
N GLU A 67 -15.66 3.43 6.87
CA GLU A 67 -16.57 2.92 5.86
C GLU A 67 -16.96 4.06 4.91
N VAL A 68 -16.79 3.85 3.61
CA VAL A 68 -17.17 4.86 2.60
C VAL A 68 -18.68 5.06 2.66
N GLU A 69 -19.12 6.25 3.10
CA GLU A 69 -20.53 6.59 3.12
C GLU A 69 -21.11 6.57 1.68
N PRO A 70 -22.24 5.87 1.44
CA PRO A 70 -22.80 5.67 0.10
C PRO A 70 -23.23 6.96 -0.62
N GLU A 71 -23.29 8.09 0.08
CA GLU A 71 -23.66 9.40 -0.48
C GLU A 71 -22.58 10.03 -1.36
N ALA A 72 -21.35 9.48 -1.35
CA ALA A 72 -20.27 9.92 -2.24
C ALA A 72 -20.38 9.33 -3.67
N VAL A 73 -21.30 8.40 -3.92
CA VAL A 73 -21.55 7.87 -5.27
C VAL A 73 -22.39 8.89 -6.06
N PRO A 74 -21.90 9.43 -7.19
CA PRO A 74 -22.71 10.29 -8.03
C PRO A 74 -24.00 9.56 -8.42
N LYS A 75 -25.16 10.19 -8.15
CA LYS A 75 -26.52 9.68 -8.41
C LYS A 75 -26.79 9.22 -9.85
N VAL A 76 -25.85 9.49 -10.76
CA VAL A 76 -25.85 9.07 -12.16
C VAL A 76 -25.56 7.58 -12.35
N LEU A 77 -24.96 6.90 -11.35
CA LEU A 77 -24.59 5.48 -11.43
C LEU A 77 -25.55 4.53 -10.70
N SER A 78 -26.55 5.03 -9.97
CA SER A 78 -27.60 4.19 -9.40
C SER A 78 -28.51 3.67 -10.52
N PRO A 79 -28.63 2.34 -10.72
CA PRO A 79 -29.63 1.81 -11.64
C PRO A 79 -31.02 2.17 -11.12
N ILE A 80 -31.58 3.24 -11.70
CA ILE A 80 -32.98 3.62 -11.82
C ILE A 80 -33.81 3.46 -10.53
N GLU A 81 -34.31 4.58 -10.00
CA GLU A 81 -35.39 4.60 -9.00
C GLU A 81 -36.44 3.52 -9.32
N SER A 82 -36.56 2.51 -8.44
CA SER A 82 -37.69 1.59 -8.49
C SER A 82 -38.95 2.45 -8.28
N PRO A 83 -39.92 2.45 -9.21
CA PRO A 83 -41.13 3.23 -9.02
C PRO A 83 -41.95 2.63 -7.89
N GLU A 84 -42.34 3.52 -6.98
CA GLU A 84 -43.37 3.50 -5.91
C GLU A 84 -43.79 2.16 -5.28
#